data_AF-A0A1G3CJP0-F1
#
_entry.id   AF-A0A1G3CJP0-F1
#
_cell.length_a   1.000
_cell.length_b   1.000
_cell.length_c   1.000
_cell.angle_alpha   90.00
_cell.angle_beta   90.00
_cell.angle_gamma   90.00
#
_symmetry.space_group_name_H-M   'P 1'
#
loop_
_entity.id
_entity.type
_entity.pdbx_description
1 polymer ?
#
loop_
_entity_poly.entity_id
_entity_poly.type
_entity_poly.pdbx_seq_one_letter_code
_entity_poly.pdbx_strand_id
1 'polypeptide(L)'
;MSKEKSIRRKPAVLPEDYAVWVVSLKKRIAGARQKALLAANAEQIKLYHEIGREILDRQNRQGWGAKVIDRLSADLREAFPDMKGLSASNLKYMRFFAQECPDRTIGQQSADQLPWWQVSNR
;
A
#
# COMPACT_ATOMS: atom_id res chain seq x y z
N MET A 1 15.84 50.66 -18.90
CA MET A 1 14.77 51.00 -17.95
C MET A 1 13.58 50.08 -18.18
N SER A 2 13.25 49.20 -17.23
CA SER A 2 11.87 48.79 -16.93
C SER A 2 11.89 48.01 -15.62
N LYS A 3 11.31 48.62 -14.59
CA LYS A 3 11.12 48.03 -13.26
C LYS A 3 9.95 47.06 -13.36
N GLU A 4 10.24 45.76 -13.31
CA GLU A 4 9.23 44.73 -13.06
C GLU A 4 8.63 45.02 -11.68
N LYS A 5 7.37 45.47 -11.67
CA LYS A 5 6.64 45.77 -10.44
C LYS A 5 6.49 44.49 -9.64
N SER A 6 7.30 44.33 -8.59
CA SER A 6 7.10 43.33 -7.55
C SER A 6 5.73 43.56 -6.90
N ILE A 7 4.75 42.74 -7.29
CA ILE A 7 3.42 42.72 -6.68
C ILE A 7 3.60 42.15 -5.27
N ARG A 8 3.84 43.03 -4.29
CA ARG A 8 3.69 42.68 -2.88
C ARG A 8 2.22 42.33 -2.64
N ARG A 9 1.89 41.03 -2.60
CA ARG A 9 0.58 40.58 -2.12
C ARG A 9 0.42 41.09 -0.68
N LYS A 10 -0.57 41.96 -0.44
CA LYS A 10 -0.99 42.32 0.92
C LYS A 10 -1.35 41.02 1.65
N PRO A 11 -0.90 40.80 2.90
CA PRO A 11 -1.35 39.64 3.66
C PRO A 11 -2.87 39.75 3.82
N ALA A 12 -3.58 38.72 3.35
CA ALA A 12 -5.02 38.63 3.57
C ALA A 12 -5.25 38.49 5.09
N VAL A 13 -6.12 39.33 5.64
CA VAL A 13 -6.58 39.15 7.02
C VAL A 13 -7.41 37.87 7.04
N LEU A 14 -6.87 36.84 7.69
CA LEU A 14 -7.57 35.56 7.84
C LEU A 14 -8.56 35.67 9.01
N PRO A 15 -9.75 35.02 8.91
CA PRO A 15 -10.65 34.88 10.04
C PRO A 15 -9.93 34.28 11.26
N GLU A 16 -10.35 34.67 12.45
CA GLU A 16 -9.72 34.27 13.72
C GLU A 16 -9.75 32.73 13.93
N ASP A 17 -10.74 32.05 13.37
CA ASP A 17 -10.94 30.61 13.44
C ASP A 17 -10.22 29.83 12.32
N TYR A 18 -9.64 30.50 11.33
CA TYR A 18 -9.04 29.85 10.15
C TYR A 18 -7.96 28.83 10.52
N ALA A 19 -7.07 29.17 11.46
CA ALA A 19 -6.02 28.27 11.89
C ALA A 19 -6.58 27.00 12.56
N VAL A 20 -7.60 27.16 13.40
CA VAL A 20 -8.29 26.04 14.07
C VAL A 20 -9.00 25.16 13.05
N TRP A 21 -9.68 25.78 12.08
CA TRP A 21 -10.35 25.08 10.99
C TRP A 21 -9.37 24.28 10.12
N VAL A 22 -8.23 24.87 9.74
CA VAL A 22 -7.19 24.18 8.96
C VAL A 22 -6.61 23.00 9.73
N VAL A 23 -6.36 23.13 11.04
CA VAL A 23 -5.89 22.01 11.87
C VAL A 23 -6.92 20.88 11.90
N SER A 24 -8.20 21.21 12.08
CA SER A 24 -9.30 20.23 12.03
C SER A 24 -9.36 19.52 10.67
N LEU A 25 -9.24 20.27 9.57
CA LEU A 25 -9.26 19.71 8.23
C LEU A 25 -8.08 18.77 7.98
N LYS A 26 -6.86 19.16 8.39
CA LYS A 26 -5.67 18.30 8.30
C LYS A 26 -5.86 16.99 9.04
N LYS A 27 -6.43 17.00 10.25
CA LYS A 27 -6.72 15.78 11.02
C LYS A 27 -7.71 14.86 10.28
N ARG A 28 -8.79 15.43 9.73
CA ARG A 28 -9.79 14.66 8.96
C ARG A 28 -9.18 14.03 7.71
N ILE A 29 -8.35 14.79 6.97
CA ILE A 29 -7.66 14.29 5.77
C ILE A 29 -6.69 13.16 6.15
N ALA A 30 -5.88 13.35 7.20
CA ALA A 30 -4.95 12.32 7.66
C ALA A 30 -5.69 11.03 8.06
N GLY A 31 -6.78 11.14 8.84
CA GLY A 31 -7.60 9.99 9.22
C GLY A 31 -8.24 9.28 8.02
N ALA A 32 -8.74 10.03 7.04
CA ALA A 32 -9.29 9.44 5.81
C ALA A 32 -8.21 8.68 5.00
N ARG A 33 -7.01 9.26 4.87
CA ARG A 33 -5.89 8.61 4.18
C ARG A 33 -5.43 7.35 4.90
N GLN A 34 -5.33 7.37 6.22
CA GLN A 34 -4.96 6.19 7.00
C GLN A 34 -5.97 5.05 6.81
N LYS A 35 -7.27 5.35 6.85
CA LYS A 35 -8.32 4.36 6.59
C LYS A 35 -8.21 3.76 5.19
N ALA A 36 -7.99 4.60 4.18
CA ALA A 36 -7.81 4.14 2.80
C ALA A 36 -6.58 3.22 2.66
N LEU A 37 -5.46 3.58 3.29
CA LEU A 37 -4.25 2.75 3.27
C LEU A 37 -4.46 1.41 3.97
N LEU A 38 -5.13 1.39 5.12
CA LEU A 38 -5.45 0.14 5.83
C LEU A 38 -6.35 -0.78 5.01
N ALA A 39 -7.40 -0.22 4.39
CA ALA A 39 -8.29 -0.98 3.52
C ALA A 39 -7.55 -1.55 2.29
N ALA A 40 -6.74 -0.72 1.63
CA ALA A 40 -5.94 -1.16 0.48
C ALA A 40 -4.92 -2.24 0.86
N ASN A 41 -4.23 -2.09 2.00
CA ASN A 41 -3.28 -3.08 2.49
C ASN A 41 -3.98 -4.42 2.81
N ALA A 42 -5.16 -4.38 3.43
CA ALA A 42 -5.94 -5.58 3.73
C ALA A 42 -6.30 -6.34 2.44
N GLU A 43 -6.77 -5.64 1.41
CA GLU A 43 -7.06 -6.27 0.11
C GLU A 43 -5.80 -6.77 -0.59
N GLN A 44 -4.69 -6.04 -0.52
CA GLN A 44 -3.43 -6.46 -1.11
C GLN A 44 -2.91 -7.76 -0.48
N ILE A 45 -2.99 -7.87 0.85
CA ILE A 45 -2.59 -9.08 1.58
C ILE A 45 -3.48 -10.27 1.17
N LYS A 46 -4.81 -10.06 1.07
CA LYS A 46 -5.74 -11.09 0.61
C LYS A 46 -5.39 -11.56 -0.81
N LEU A 47 -5.19 -10.63 -1.74
CA LEU A 47 -4.83 -10.91 -3.12
C LEU A 47 -3.52 -11.71 -3.21
N TYR A 48 -2.50 -11.33 -2.44
CA TYR A 48 -1.21 -12.02 -2.45
C TYR A 48 -1.32 -13.45 -1.94
N HIS A 49 -2.16 -13.67 -0.93
CA HIS A 49 -2.47 -15.02 -0.47
C HIS A 49 -3.17 -15.85 -1.55
N GLU A 50 -4.14 -15.28 -2.27
CA GLU A 50 -4.86 -15.95 -3.36
C GLU A 50 -3.95 -16.38 -4.49
N ILE A 51 -3.09 -15.46 -4.95
CA ILE A 51 -2.09 -15.75 -5.98
C ILE A 51 -1.18 -16.89 -5.51
N GLY A 52 -0.75 -16.85 -4.26
CA GLY A 52 0.05 -17.91 -3.66
C GLY A 52 -0.63 -19.28 -3.69
N ARG A 53 -1.91 -19.34 -3.32
CA ARG A 53 -2.73 -20.56 -3.36
C ARG A 53 -2.88 -21.09 -4.79
N GLU A 54 -3.18 -20.22 -5.73
CA GLU A 54 -3.32 -20.59 -7.15
C GLU A 54 -2.01 -21.17 -7.70
N ILE A 55 -0.87 -20.58 -7.33
CA ILE A 55 0.44 -21.12 -7.68
C ILE A 55 0.61 -22.52 -7.08
N LEU A 56 0.36 -22.72 -5.78
CA LEU A 56 0.48 -24.03 -5.13
C LEU A 56 -0.39 -25.10 -5.81
N ASP A 57 -1.65 -24.78 -6.08
CA ASP A 57 -2.59 -25.71 -6.70
C ASP A 57 -2.11 -26.15 -8.10
N ARG A 58 -1.58 -25.22 -8.89
CA ARG A 58 -1.03 -25.53 -10.22
C ARG A 58 0.28 -26.31 -10.15
N GLN A 59 1.16 -26.00 -9.20
CA GLN A 59 2.36 -26.80 -8.98
C GLN A 59 2.02 -28.24 -8.60
N ASN A 60 1.05 -28.44 -7.72
CA ASN A 60 0.62 -29.76 -7.27
C ASN A 60 -0.07 -30.57 -8.40
N ARG A 61 -0.88 -29.92 -9.23
CA ARG A 61 -1.64 -30.59 -10.30
C ARG A 61 -0.84 -30.82 -11.58
N GLN A 62 0.08 -29.91 -11.92
CA GLN A 62 0.69 -29.83 -13.24
C GLN A 62 2.23 -29.85 -13.21
N GLY A 63 2.86 -29.94 -12.02
CA GLY A 63 4.31 -30.00 -11.89
C GLY A 63 5.04 -28.71 -12.25
N TRP A 64 4.38 -27.55 -12.18
CA TRP A 64 4.95 -26.28 -12.61
C TRP A 64 6.20 -25.88 -11.81
N GLY A 65 7.33 -25.75 -12.51
CA GLY A 65 8.61 -25.33 -11.92
C GLY A 65 8.87 -23.83 -12.00
N ALA A 66 10.10 -23.43 -11.65
CA ALA A 66 10.53 -22.03 -11.59
C ALA A 66 10.31 -21.23 -12.89
N LYS A 67 10.48 -21.86 -14.06
CA LYS A 67 10.30 -21.21 -15.38
C LYS A 67 8.89 -20.63 -15.58
N VAL A 68 7.87 -21.29 -15.04
CA VAL A 68 6.48 -20.82 -15.18
C VAL A 68 6.24 -19.60 -14.29
N ILE A 69 6.87 -19.54 -13.12
CA ILE A 69 6.82 -18.38 -12.22
C ILE A 69 7.49 -17.16 -12.86
N ASP A 70 8.62 -17.35 -13.53
CA ASP A 70 9.33 -16.27 -14.21
C ASP A 70 8.48 -15.70 -15.36
N ARG A 71 7.82 -16.57 -16.15
CA ARG A 71 6.90 -16.13 -17.21
C ARG A 71 5.68 -15.42 -16.65
N LEU A 72 5.04 -15.99 -15.62
CA LEU A 72 3.91 -15.37 -14.94
C LEU A 72 4.27 -13.98 -14.39
N SER A 73 5.46 -13.83 -13.80
CA SER A 73 5.93 -12.53 -13.33
C SER A 73 6.06 -11.51 -14.47
N ALA A 74 6.60 -11.91 -15.62
CA ALA A 74 6.71 -11.03 -16.78
C ALA A 74 5.33 -10.58 -17.27
N ASP A 75 4.41 -11.54 -17.48
CA ASP A 75 3.05 -11.27 -17.96
C ASP A 75 2.28 -10.34 -17.00
N LEU A 76 2.38 -10.58 -15.69
CA LEU A 76 1.72 -9.75 -14.68
C LEU A 76 2.32 -8.35 -14.56
N ARG A 77 3.64 -8.19 -14.70
CA ARG A 77 4.29 -6.87 -14.67
C ARG A 77 4.00 -6.05 -15.92
N GLU A 78 3.82 -6.71 -17.06
CA GLU A 78 3.38 -6.06 -18.30
C GLU A 78 1.94 -5.56 -18.17
N ALA A 79 1.04 -6.38 -17.62
CA ALA A 79 -0.35 -6.01 -17.39
C ALA A 79 -0.53 -4.93 -16.31
N PHE A 80 0.35 -4.90 -15.31
CA PHE A 80 0.24 -4.01 -14.14
C PHE A 80 1.57 -3.28 -13.85
N PRO A 81 2.01 -2.35 -14.72
CA PRO A 81 3.33 -1.72 -14.63
C PRO A 81 3.55 -0.90 -13.36
N ASP A 82 2.49 -0.33 -12.79
CA ASP A 82 2.56 0.46 -11.55
C ASP A 82 2.68 -0.41 -10.29
N MET A 83 2.41 -1.71 -10.41
CA MET A 83 2.35 -2.64 -9.28
C MET A 83 3.72 -3.32 -9.04
N LYS A 84 4.48 -2.79 -8.08
CA LYS A 84 5.85 -3.24 -7.79
C LYS A 84 5.94 -4.65 -7.19
N GLY A 85 4.86 -5.19 -6.66
CA GLY A 85 4.84 -6.46 -5.91
C GLY A 85 4.73 -7.74 -6.76
N LEU A 86 4.88 -7.67 -8.08
CA LEU A 86 4.65 -8.80 -9.00
C LEU A 86 5.95 -9.41 -9.58
N SER A 87 7.09 -9.25 -8.90
CA SER A 87 8.35 -9.90 -9.29
C SER A 87 8.31 -11.41 -9.01
N ALA A 88 9.13 -12.19 -9.73
CA ALA A 88 9.20 -13.65 -9.55
C ALA A 88 9.55 -14.05 -8.11
N SER A 89 10.46 -13.31 -7.46
CA SER A 89 10.76 -13.50 -6.04
C SER A 89 9.53 -13.26 -5.17
N ASN A 90 8.76 -12.20 -5.44
CA ASN A 90 7.54 -11.91 -4.69
C ASN A 90 6.46 -12.98 -4.89
N LEU A 91 6.32 -13.52 -6.11
CA LEU A 91 5.40 -14.64 -6.37
C LEU A 91 5.81 -15.90 -5.60
N LYS A 92 7.11 -16.19 -5.47
CA LYS A 92 7.61 -17.28 -4.61
C LYS A 92 7.28 -17.04 -3.14
N TYR A 93 7.37 -15.79 -2.66
CA TYR A 93 6.94 -15.43 -1.31
C TYR A 93 5.43 -15.56 -1.12
N MET A 94 4.62 -15.15 -2.09
CA MET A 94 3.16 -15.33 -2.06
C MET A 94 2.80 -16.81 -1.94
N ARG A 95 3.46 -17.66 -2.73
CA ARG A 95 3.32 -19.11 -2.64
C ARG A 95 3.68 -19.65 -1.26
N PHE A 96 4.84 -19.26 -0.73
CA PHE A 96 5.26 -19.65 0.62
C PHE A 96 4.27 -19.18 1.68
N PHE A 97 3.81 -17.93 1.58
CA PHE A 97 2.81 -17.37 2.47
C PHE A 97 1.50 -18.18 2.46
N ALA A 98 1.00 -18.55 1.28
CA ALA A 98 -0.19 -19.39 1.15
C ALA A 98 0.01 -20.80 1.71
N GLN A 99 1.23 -21.33 1.64
CA GLN A 99 1.57 -22.65 2.18
C GLN A 99 1.57 -22.64 3.71
N GLU A 100 2.14 -21.60 4.32
CA GLU A 100 2.29 -21.49 5.77
C GLU A 100 1.03 -20.93 6.47
N CYS A 101 0.09 -20.32 5.74
CA CYS A 101 -1.11 -19.67 6.29
C CYS A 101 -2.43 -20.07 5.57
N PRO A 102 -2.75 -21.36 5.38
CA PRO A 102 -3.78 -21.83 4.44
C PRO A 102 -5.19 -21.23 4.63
N ASP A 103 -5.59 -20.96 5.88
CA ASP A 103 -6.90 -20.43 6.25
C ASP A 103 -6.99 -18.89 6.23
N ARG A 104 -5.93 -18.19 5.81
CA ARG A 104 -5.79 -16.74 5.95
C ARG A 104 -6.01 -16.25 7.38
N THR A 105 -5.73 -17.10 8.36
CA THR A 105 -5.62 -16.72 9.77
C THR A 105 -4.32 -15.94 9.96
N ILE A 106 -4.16 -14.89 9.17
CA ILE A 106 -3.16 -13.86 9.34
C ILE A 106 -3.63 -13.17 10.60
N GLY A 107 -2.98 -13.47 11.72
CA GLY A 107 -3.40 -13.01 13.04
C GLY A 107 -3.87 -11.57 12.94
N GLN A 108 -5.14 -11.37 13.30
CA GLN A 108 -5.89 -10.11 13.32
C GLN A 108 -5.25 -9.06 14.27
N GLN A 109 -3.98 -9.23 14.65
CA GLN A 109 -3.27 -8.50 15.67
C GLN A 109 -2.01 -7.76 15.17
N SER A 110 -1.46 -8.05 13.99
CA SER A 110 -0.11 -7.52 13.67
C SER A 110 -0.05 -6.09 13.10
N ALA A 111 -1.17 -5.46 12.74
CA ALA A 111 -1.18 -4.04 12.39
C ALA A 111 -1.76 -3.15 13.50
N ASP A 112 -2.72 -3.67 14.27
CA ASP A 112 -3.38 -2.92 15.35
C ASP A 112 -2.56 -2.92 16.66
N GLN A 113 -1.58 -3.82 16.82
CA GLN A 113 -0.72 -3.88 18.03
C GLN A 113 0.71 -3.38 17.83
N LEU A 114 1.03 -2.68 16.74
CA LEU A 114 2.37 -2.10 16.57
C LEU A 114 2.48 -0.78 17.37
N PRO A 115 3.20 -0.75 18.52
CA PRO A 115 3.20 0.39 19.44
C PRO A 115 4.05 1.57 18.94
N TRP A 116 4.76 1.40 17.82
CA TRP A 116 5.84 2.30 17.40
C TRP A 116 5.37 3.52 16.60
N TRP A 117 4.08 3.68 16.30
CA TRP A 117 3.56 4.91 15.67
C TRP A 117 3.60 6.14 16.59
N GLN A 118 3.88 5.97 17.88
CA GLN A 118 3.98 7.07 18.84
C GLN A 118 5.38 7.70 18.98
N VAL A 119 6.42 7.19 18.30
CA VAL A 119 7.81 7.62 18.59
C VAL A 119 8.37 8.69 17.64
N SER A 120 7.78 8.97 16.48
CA SER A 120 8.29 10.02 15.58
C SER A 120 7.39 11.25 15.52
N ASN A 121 7.35 12.01 16.62
CA ASN A 121 7.19 13.45 16.56
C ASN A 121 7.84 14.10 17.78
N ARG A 122 9.15 14.32 17.70
CA ARG A 122 9.85 15.34 18.48
C ARG A 122 10.58 16.26 17.53
#